data_AF-A0A7X3U1E3-F1
#
_entry.id   AF-A0A7X3U1E3-F1
#
_cell.length_a   1.000
_cell.length_b   1.000
_cell.length_c   1.000
_cell.angle_alpha   90.00
_cell.angle_beta   90.00
_cell.angle_gamma   90.00
#
_symmetry.space_group_name_H-M   'P 1'
#
loop_
_entity.id
_entity.type
_entity.pdbx_description
1 polymer ?
#
loop_
_entity_poly.entity_id
_entity_poly.type
_entity_poly.pdbx_seq_one_letter_code
_entity_poly.pdbx_strand_id
1 'polypeptide(L)'
;MVNLEGGVLLMGCERGRPDEQPVHRVEIAPFRVAVAPVTNAQFEPFLATGHEAPRFWEDERFNAPDQPVVGVSWFDAVAYCGWLAAETGVPYRLPTESEREYASLGGLVDADWPWPGARWQGHPVADRIAAADRPHP
;
A
#
# COMPACT_ATOMS: atom_id res chain seq x y z
N MET A 1 13.34 -6.40 1.86
CA MET A 1 13.20 -5.01 2.36
C MET A 1 14.22 -4.13 1.65
N VAL A 2 13.89 -2.86 1.39
CA VAL A 2 14.80 -1.83 0.86
C VAL A 2 14.89 -0.65 1.84
N ASN A 3 16.03 0.04 1.93
CA ASN A 3 16.22 1.21 2.77
C ASN A 3 15.79 2.49 2.04
N LEU A 4 14.98 3.31 2.69
CA LEU A 4 14.62 4.64 2.23
C LEU A 4 15.14 5.66 3.24
N GLU A 5 15.93 6.62 2.77
CA GLU A 5 16.58 7.64 3.62
C GLU A 5 15.59 8.66 4.21
N GLY A 6 14.34 8.65 3.77
CA GLY A 6 13.35 9.65 4.15
C GLY A 6 13.65 11.02 3.55
N GLY A 7 12.94 12.04 4.01
CA GLY A 7 13.02 13.38 3.47
C GLY A 7 11.69 14.11 3.59
N VAL A 8 11.39 14.96 2.61
CA VAL A 8 10.15 15.72 2.57
C VAL A 8 9.28 15.20 1.45
N LEU A 9 8.04 14.84 1.78
CA LEU A 9 6.97 14.53 0.84
C LEU A 9 6.05 15.74 0.71
N LEU A 10 5.67 16.10 -0.51
CA LEU A 10 4.47 16.90 -0.76
C LEU A 10 3.33 15.90 -1.02
N MET A 11 2.55 15.61 0.02
CA MET A 11 1.55 14.54 0.03
C MET A 11 0.21 15.06 -0.48
N GLY A 12 -0.47 14.25 -1.28
CA GLY A 12 -1.77 14.56 -1.86
C GLY A 12 -1.70 15.02 -3.32
N CYS A 13 -2.84 15.41 -3.88
CA CYS A 13 -2.96 15.82 -5.27
C CYS A 13 -4.01 16.93 -5.46
N GLU A 14 -3.60 18.12 -5.90
CA GLU A 14 -4.51 19.25 -6.18
C GLU A 14 -5.56 18.93 -7.27
N ARG A 15 -5.24 18.00 -8.17
CA ARG A 15 -6.15 17.53 -9.22
C ARG A 15 -6.87 16.24 -8.84
N GLY A 16 -6.61 15.74 -7.64
CA GLY A 16 -7.18 14.53 -7.08
C GLY A 16 -8.57 14.75 -6.51
N ARG A 17 -9.09 13.72 -5.84
CA ARG A 17 -10.38 13.78 -5.14
C ARG A 17 -10.32 14.73 -3.93
N PRO A 18 -11.47 15.17 -3.38
CA PRO A 18 -11.47 16.06 -2.22
C PRO A 18 -10.74 15.51 -0.98
N ASP A 19 -10.71 14.19 -0.81
CA ASP A 19 -9.98 13.50 0.27
C ASP A 19 -8.47 13.36 0.00
N GLU A 20 -8.01 13.69 -1.21
CA GLU A 20 -6.60 13.73 -1.61
C GLU A 20 -6.03 15.15 -1.53
N GLN A 21 -6.84 16.14 -1.13
CA GLN A 21 -6.50 17.57 -1.03
C GLN A 21 -6.55 18.07 0.43
N PRO A 22 -5.84 19.15 0.76
CA PRO A 22 -4.86 19.87 -0.07
C PRO A 22 -3.50 19.15 -0.09
N VAL A 23 -2.66 19.52 -1.06
CA VAL A 23 -1.26 19.11 -1.01
C VAL A 23 -0.61 19.74 0.22
N HIS A 24 0.06 18.92 1.03
CA HIS A 24 0.70 19.39 2.26
C HIS A 24 2.05 18.72 2.49
N ARG A 25 2.92 19.42 3.22
CA ARG A 25 4.29 18.98 3.50
C ARG A 25 4.29 17.96 4.64
N VAL A 26 4.87 16.79 4.42
CA VAL A 26 5.08 15.74 5.42
C VAL A 26 6.57 15.42 5.53
N GLU A 27 7.10 15.36 6.75
CA GLU A 27 8.46 14.90 7.02
C GLU A 27 8.47 13.38 7.23
N ILE A 28 9.28 12.70 6.45
CA ILE A 28 9.42 11.24 6.45
C ILE A 28 10.79 10.90 7.04
N ALA A 29 10.79 10.17 8.16
CA ALA A 29 12.01 9.62 8.74
C ALA A 29 12.55 8.46 7.89
N PRO A 30 13.84 8.10 8.00
CA PRO A 30 14.38 6.90 7.36
C PRO A 30 13.64 5.64 7.81
N PHE A 31 13.30 4.76 6.86
CA PHE A 31 12.62 3.50 7.15
C PHE A 31 12.96 2.42 6.12
N ARG A 32 12.54 1.18 6.41
CA ARG A 32 12.62 0.07 5.46
C ARG A 32 11.24 -0.39 5.06
N VAL A 33 11.05 -0.70 3.79
CA VAL A 33 9.79 -1.22 3.25
C VAL A 33 10.02 -2.47 2.42
N ALA A 34 9.02 -3.35 2.35
CA ALA A 34 9.08 -4.52 1.48
C ALA A 34 9.09 -4.05 0.01
N VAL A 35 9.86 -4.73 -0.84
CA VAL A 35 9.97 -4.39 -2.28
C VAL A 35 8.75 -4.89 -3.06
N ALA A 36 8.11 -5.95 -2.55
CA ALA A 36 6.91 -6.55 -3.10
C ALA A 36 5.91 -6.82 -1.96
N PRO A 37 4.62 -6.97 -2.27
CA PRO A 37 3.65 -7.47 -1.31
C PRO A 37 4.08 -8.82 -0.72
N VAL A 38 3.58 -9.13 0.49
CA VAL A 38 3.80 -10.44 1.11
C VAL A 38 3.20 -11.52 0.23
N THR A 39 3.99 -12.55 -0.06
CA THR A 39 3.60 -13.67 -0.92
C THR A 39 2.92 -14.79 -0.12
N ASN A 40 2.19 -15.67 -0.81
CA ASN A 40 1.60 -16.86 -0.18
C ASN A 40 2.68 -17.71 0.52
N ALA A 41 3.83 -17.95 -0.13
CA ALA A 41 4.93 -18.71 0.48
C ALA A 41 5.51 -18.04 1.76
N GLN A 42 5.47 -16.71 1.85
CA GLN A 42 5.91 -15.99 3.04
C GLN A 42 4.86 -15.96 4.16
N PHE A 43 3.59 -16.10 3.80
CA PHE A 43 2.47 -16.10 4.74
C PHE A 43 2.17 -17.50 5.29
N GLU A 44 2.48 -18.56 4.54
CA GLU A 44 2.24 -19.96 4.93
C GLU A 44 2.81 -20.32 6.32
N PRO A 45 4.05 -19.96 6.71
CA PRO A 45 4.56 -20.28 8.04
C PRO A 45 3.80 -19.58 9.17
N PHE A 46 3.22 -18.41 8.91
CA PHE A 46 2.36 -17.74 9.88
C PHE A 46 1.06 -18.51 10.11
N LEU A 47 0.46 -19.08 9.06
CA LEU A 47 -0.72 -19.92 9.20
C LEU A 47 -0.44 -21.20 10.01
N ALA A 48 0.77 -21.75 9.90
CA ALA A 48 1.19 -22.92 10.69
C ALA A 48 1.23 -22.66 12.21
N THR A 49 1.17 -21.40 12.65
CA THR A 49 1.02 -21.03 14.08
C THR A 49 -0.40 -21.22 14.62
N GLY A 50 -1.36 -21.58 13.75
CA GLY A 50 -2.77 -21.75 14.07
C GLY A 50 -3.62 -20.52 13.75
N HIS A 51 -3.09 -19.53 13.02
CA HIS A 51 -3.89 -18.42 12.50
C HIS A 51 -4.86 -18.90 11.43
N GLU A 52 -6.07 -18.33 11.39
CA GLU A 52 -7.07 -18.66 10.37
C GLU A 52 -6.58 -18.28 8.96
N ALA A 53 -6.83 -19.17 7.99
CA ALA A 53 -6.45 -18.93 6.61
C ALA A 53 -7.32 -17.81 5.99
N PRO A 54 -6.76 -16.92 5.15
CA PRO A 54 -7.52 -15.88 4.47
C PRO A 54 -8.59 -16.47 3.54
N ARG A 55 -9.62 -15.66 3.23
CA ARG A 55 -10.81 -16.09 2.47
C ARG A 55 -10.52 -16.82 1.14
N PHE A 56 -9.42 -16.48 0.47
CA PHE A 56 -9.09 -17.00 -0.87
C PHE A 56 -7.84 -17.89 -0.87
N TRP A 57 -7.43 -18.42 0.29
CA TRP A 57 -6.21 -19.20 0.43
C TRP A 57 -6.15 -20.44 -0.48
N GLU A 58 -7.28 -21.12 -0.68
CA GLU A 58 -7.38 -22.32 -1.53
C GLU A 58 -7.81 -22.02 -2.98
N ASP A 59 -8.02 -20.75 -3.33
CA ASP A 59 -8.45 -20.38 -4.69
C ASP A 59 -7.27 -20.42 -5.65
N GLU A 60 -7.31 -21.33 -6.63
CA GLU A 60 -6.25 -21.53 -7.64
C GLU A 60 -5.88 -20.27 -8.43
N ARG A 61 -6.76 -19.26 -8.46
CA ARG A 61 -6.49 -17.98 -9.12
C ARG A 61 -5.51 -17.10 -8.34
N PHE A 62 -5.34 -17.35 -7.04
CA PHE A 62 -4.64 -16.48 -6.11
C PHE A 62 -3.66 -17.20 -5.17
N ASN A 63 -3.51 -18.52 -5.26
CA ASN A 63 -2.78 -19.34 -4.28
C ASN A 63 -1.37 -19.76 -4.71
N ALA A 64 -0.85 -19.24 -5.83
CA ALA A 64 0.51 -19.62 -6.25
C ALA A 64 1.56 -19.08 -5.25
N PRO A 65 2.67 -19.81 -5.00
CA PRO A 65 3.62 -19.45 -3.94
C PRO A 65 4.22 -18.04 -4.03
N ASP A 66 4.48 -17.55 -5.25
CA ASP A 66 5.08 -16.25 -5.56
C ASP A 66 4.05 -15.13 -5.78
N GLN A 67 2.75 -15.46 -5.77
CA GLN A 67 1.68 -14.48 -5.82
C GLN A 67 1.50 -13.77 -4.48
N PRO A 68 1.02 -12.51 -4.49
CA PRO A 68 0.65 -11.81 -3.27
C PRO A 68 -0.47 -12.56 -2.55
N VAL A 69 -0.37 -12.67 -1.22
CA VAL A 69 -1.49 -13.15 -0.41
C VAL A 69 -2.66 -12.18 -0.48
N VAL A 70 -3.87 -12.70 -0.70
CA VAL A 70 -5.09 -11.89 -0.83
C VAL A 70 -6.19 -12.41 0.09
N GLY A 71 -7.24 -11.60 0.27
CA GLY A 71 -8.34 -11.93 1.19
C GLY A 71 -7.95 -11.78 2.67
N VAL A 72 -6.84 -11.10 2.94
CA VAL A 72 -6.38 -10.74 4.29
C VAL A 72 -7.11 -9.49 4.76
N SER A 73 -7.53 -9.49 6.03
CA SER A 73 -8.01 -8.31 6.72
C SER A 73 -6.85 -7.46 7.23
N TRP A 74 -7.16 -6.23 7.66
CA TRP A 74 -6.19 -5.38 8.34
C TRP A 74 -5.66 -6.03 9.63
N PHE A 75 -6.52 -6.73 10.37
CA PHE A 75 -6.13 -7.43 11.61
C PHE A 75 -5.14 -8.55 11.33
N ASP A 76 -5.36 -9.33 10.26
CA ASP A 76 -4.45 -10.41 9.86
C ASP A 76 -3.07 -9.85 9.49
N ALA A 77 -3.05 -8.72 8.76
CA ALA A 77 -1.81 -8.09 8.36
C ALA A 77 -1.01 -7.53 9.55
N VAL A 78 -1.69 -6.99 10.56
CA VAL A 78 -1.07 -6.55 11.81
C VAL A 78 -0.56 -7.75 12.62
N ALA A 79 -1.36 -8.82 12.73
CA ALA A 79 -0.96 -10.04 13.41
C ALA A 79 0.27 -10.69 12.75
N TYR A 80 0.31 -10.72 11.41
CA TYR A 80 1.45 -11.18 10.63
C TYR A 80 2.71 -10.37 10.93
N CYS A 81 2.60 -9.04 10.98
CA CYS A 81 3.71 -8.16 11.34
C CYS A 81 4.21 -8.44 12.77
N GLY A 82 3.30 -8.65 13.72
CA GLY A 82 3.65 -9.02 15.11
C GLY A 82 4.36 -10.38 15.20
N TRP A 83 3.86 -11.39 14.49
CA TRP A 83 4.49 -12.70 14.40
C TRP A 83 5.88 -12.61 13.76
N LEU A 84 6.01 -11.95 12.60
CA LEU A 84 7.28 -11.82 11.90
C LEU A 84 8.31 -11.08 12.76
N ALA A 85 7.88 -10.10 13.55
CA ALA A 85 8.73 -9.41 14.50
C ALA A 85 9.22 -10.32 15.63
N ALA A 86 8.36 -11.20 16.15
CA ALA A 86 8.74 -12.19 17.15
C ALA A 86 9.75 -13.22 16.60
N GLU A 87 9.54 -13.70 15.36
CA GLU A 87 10.42 -14.69 14.71
C GLU A 87 11.82 -14.13 14.38
N THR A 88 11.88 -12.89 13.94
CA THR A 88 13.12 -12.28 13.42
C THR A 88 13.86 -11.41 14.44
N GLY A 89 13.18 -11.00 15.52
CA GLY A 89 13.69 -10.02 16.48
C GLY A 89 13.75 -8.58 15.94
N VAL A 90 13.20 -8.31 14.76
CA VAL A 90 13.18 -6.99 14.13
C VAL A 90 11.75 -6.46 14.15
N PRO A 91 11.50 -5.20 14.53
CA PRO A 91 10.14 -4.65 14.51
C PRO A 91 9.61 -4.54 13.07
N TYR A 92 8.45 -5.13 12.82
CA TYR A 92 7.67 -4.98 11.58
C TYR A 92 6.32 -4.33 11.87
N ARG A 93 5.82 -3.56 10.91
CA ARG A 93 4.49 -2.94 10.92
C ARG A 93 4.02 -2.65 9.50
N LEU A 94 2.75 -2.33 9.36
CA LEU A 94 2.24 -1.71 8.13
C LEU A 94 2.84 -0.30 7.94
N PRO A 95 3.09 0.12 6.68
CA PRO A 95 3.49 1.49 6.40
C PRO A 95 2.36 2.46 6.76
N THR A 96 2.72 3.67 7.17
CA THR A 96 1.75 4.77 7.22
C THR A 96 1.31 5.14 5.81
N GLU A 97 0.21 5.89 5.68
CA GLU A 97 -0.22 6.37 4.36
C GLU A 97 0.86 7.21 3.68
N SER A 98 1.49 8.14 4.42
CA SER A 98 2.57 8.98 3.90
C SER A 98 3.82 8.19 3.53
N GLU A 99 4.17 7.14 4.29
CA GLU A 99 5.29 6.26 3.92
C GLU A 99 4.99 5.46 2.65
N ARG A 100 3.75 5.00 2.49
CA ARG A 100 3.29 4.29 1.29
C ARG A 100 3.39 5.21 0.07
N GLU A 101 2.91 6.45 0.17
CA GLU A 101 2.96 7.41 -0.92
C GLU A 101 4.41 7.79 -1.27
N TYR A 102 5.23 8.10 -0.25
CA TYR A 102 6.65 8.39 -0.43
C TYR A 102 7.39 7.25 -1.12
N ALA A 103 7.18 6.01 -0.67
CA ALA A 103 7.80 4.83 -1.27
C ALA A 103 7.32 4.58 -2.71
N SER A 104 6.04 4.87 -2.99
CA SER A 104 5.46 4.68 -4.33
C SER A 104 6.02 5.70 -5.31
N LEU A 105 6.13 6.97 -4.93
CA LEU A 105 6.62 8.03 -5.82
C LEU A 105 8.11 7.90 -6.16
N GLY A 106 8.89 7.15 -5.39
CA GLY A 106 10.30 6.89 -5.70
C GLY A 106 11.17 8.16 -5.77
N GLY A 107 10.81 9.20 -5.01
CA GLY A 107 11.48 10.50 -4.99
C GLY A 107 10.99 11.50 -6.06
N LEU A 108 9.96 11.16 -6.84
CA LEU A 108 9.28 12.11 -7.70
C LEU A 108 8.44 13.11 -6.89
N VAL A 109 8.36 14.34 -7.39
CA VAL A 109 7.53 15.42 -6.83
C VAL A 109 6.50 15.81 -7.87
N ASP A 110 5.24 16.00 -7.47
CA ASP A 110 4.13 16.39 -8.35
C ASP A 110 3.96 15.43 -9.55
N ALA A 111 3.97 14.12 -9.25
CA ALA A 111 3.81 13.06 -10.23
C ALA A 111 2.49 12.30 -9.99
N ASP A 112 1.72 12.10 -11.06
CA ASP A 112 0.47 11.34 -11.02
C ASP A 112 0.73 9.82 -10.87
N TRP A 113 1.92 9.36 -11.23
CA TRP A 113 2.30 7.96 -11.31
C TRP A 113 3.74 7.72 -10.82
N PRO A 114 4.10 6.50 -10.41
CA PRO A 114 5.43 6.17 -9.89
C PRO A 114 6.52 6.09 -10.97
N TRP A 115 6.19 6.33 -12.25
CA TRP A 115 7.15 6.42 -13.35
C TRP A 115 7.12 7.81 -13.98
N PRO A 116 8.28 8.33 -14.43
CA PRO A 116 8.39 9.69 -14.93
C PRO A 116 7.63 9.90 -16.25
N GLY A 117 7.13 11.13 -16.44
CA GLY A 117 6.60 11.60 -17.72
C GLY A 117 5.15 11.22 -18.04
N ALA A 118 4.50 10.37 -17.22
CA ALA A 118 3.08 10.10 -17.35
C ALA A 118 2.27 11.16 -16.59
N ARG A 119 1.38 11.86 -17.31
CA ARG A 119 0.37 12.74 -16.72
C ARG A 119 -1.01 12.18 -17.02
N TRP A 120 -1.92 12.25 -16.06
CA TRP A 120 -3.31 11.92 -16.30
C TRP A 120 -3.90 12.90 -17.32
N GLN A 121 -4.37 12.37 -18.47
CA GLN A 121 -4.91 13.18 -19.58
C GLN A 121 -6.43 13.28 -19.56
N GLY A 122 -7.09 12.82 -18.49
CA GLY A 122 -8.52 12.56 -18.51
C GLY A 122 -8.85 11.19 -19.07
N HIS A 123 -9.89 10.55 -18.53
CA HIS A 123 -10.55 9.43 -19.20
C HIS A 123 -12.04 9.77 -19.30
N PRO A 124 -12.70 9.68 -20.48
CA PRO A 124 -14.09 10.14 -20.65
C PRO A 124 -15.12 9.49 -19.71
N VAL A 125 -14.76 8.34 -19.12
CA VAL A 125 -15.59 7.62 -18.13
C VAL A 125 -15.36 8.13 -16.69
N ALA A 126 -14.16 8.60 -16.35
CA ALA A 126 -13.86 9.12 -15.01
C ALA A 126 -14.64 10.42 -14.71
N ASP A 127 -14.81 11.26 -15.73
CA ASP A 127 -15.59 12.51 -15.64
C ASP A 127 -17.08 12.25 -15.36
N ARG A 128 -17.60 11.07 -15.74
CA ARG A 128 -18.99 10.68 -15.47
C ARG A 128 -19.22 10.19 -14.05
N ILE A 129 -18.20 9.64 -13.40
CA ILE A 129 -18.28 9.20 -11.99
C ILE A 129 -18.15 10.41 -11.06
N ALA A 130 -17.24 11.35 -11.36
CA ALA A 130 -17.12 12.60 -10.60
C ALA A 130 -18.39 13.47 -10.66
N ALA A 131 -19.14 13.41 -11.77
CA ALA A 131 -20.42 14.11 -11.91
C ALA A 131 -21.61 13.42 -11.22
N ALA A 132 -21.45 12.16 -10.78
CA ALA A 132 -22.50 11.37 -10.15
C ALA A 132 -22.56 11.55 -8.62
N ASP A 133 -21.49 12.03 -7.98
CA ASP A 133 -21.48 12.46 -6.57
C ASP A 133 -22.07 13.88 -6.42
N ARG A 134 -23.33 14.05 -6.83
CA ARG A 134 -24.14 15.17 -6.33
C ARG A 134 -24.65 14.81 -4.94
N PRO A 135 -24.63 15.74 -3.96
CA PRO A 135 -25.18 15.47 -2.65
C PRO A 135 -26.65 15.05 -2.80
N HIS A 136 -27.00 13.92 -2.20
CA HIS A 136 -28.39 13.54 -2.01
C HIS A 136 -29.11 14.64 -1.21
N PRO A 137 -30.39 14.93 -1.52
CA PRO A 137 -31.16 15.99 -0.87
C PRO A 137 -31.37 15.77 0.62
#